data_AF-A0A5C6UTS3-F1
#
_entry.id   AF-A0A5C6UTS3-F1
#
_cell.length_a   1.000
_cell.length_b   1.000
_cell.length_c   1.000
_cell.angle_alpha   90.00
_cell.angle_beta   90.00
_cell.angle_gamma   90.00
#
_symmetry.space_group_name_H-M   'P 1'
#
loop_
_entity.id
_entity.type
_entity.pdbx_description
1 polymer ?
#
loop_
_entity_poly.entity_id
_entity_poly.type
_entity_poly.pdbx_seq_one_letter_code
_entity_poly.pdbx_strand_id
1 'polypeptide(L)'
;MRYACRPVGLLSRSDPISRFDVADVQRFYPRGRPPQPATFDWSFTMNLLGVLPYWQLGPWELGPLTLHSFGLSVAIGVALALSILGSRGQKILGVSGDRMQNFGMWLLIFGWCFSHVFEVVAYQPHIILEDPLVLFKVWGSISSVGGLIGGVIAFLIWRVRNPYEDHIGWSNVAAFTLPIAFFFGRIGCALVHDHPGADATNFVVWEWIRSIFGDSLPEVWPLALQYPDGVPRHDLGFYEAIIFFFLTLFVLYKGRKPQRRGYYLWTLPLLYAPFRFLFDFLRVTPGEAGLHGDTRYLMLTPAQWVAIGMFILGLFLWSKLRNEPLETWKGLEKSTSDDEEPESSSE
;
A
#
# COMPACT_ATOMS: atom_id res chain seq x y z
N MET A 1 -43.20 15.19 -17.86
CA MET A 1 -43.13 16.13 -16.72
C MET A 1 -41.69 16.59 -16.58
N ARG A 2 -41.47 17.90 -16.67
CA ARG A 2 -40.14 18.54 -16.76
C ARG A 2 -39.50 18.60 -15.37
N TYR A 3 -38.30 18.07 -15.21
CA TYR A 3 -37.43 18.39 -14.07
C TYR A 3 -36.47 19.48 -14.49
N ALA A 4 -36.61 20.65 -13.86
CA ALA A 4 -35.79 21.83 -14.10
C ALA A 4 -34.54 21.81 -13.22
N CYS A 5 -33.37 21.90 -13.86
CA CYS A 5 -32.11 22.27 -13.22
C CYS A 5 -32.21 23.69 -12.65
N ARG A 6 -31.72 23.89 -11.41
CA ARG A 6 -31.36 25.23 -10.92
C ARG A 6 -29.85 25.44 -11.10
N PRO A 7 -29.40 26.62 -11.60
CA PRO A 7 -27.99 26.91 -11.75
C PRO A 7 -27.36 27.39 -10.43
N VAL A 8 -26.13 26.94 -10.16
CA VAL A 8 -25.26 27.42 -9.09
C VAL A 8 -24.76 28.81 -9.47
N GLY A 9 -25.13 29.81 -8.67
CA GLY A 9 -24.71 31.20 -8.85
C GLY A 9 -23.27 31.41 -8.40
N LEU A 10 -22.48 31.98 -9.29
CA LEU A 10 -21.19 32.63 -9.04
C LEU A 10 -21.33 33.70 -7.95
N LEU A 11 -20.47 33.68 -6.95
CA LEU A 11 -20.24 34.83 -6.05
C LEU A 11 -18.82 35.35 -6.24
N SER A 12 -18.73 36.52 -6.86
CA SER A 12 -17.53 37.33 -7.01
C SER A 12 -17.15 37.99 -5.69
N ARG A 13 -15.84 38.12 -5.47
CA ARG A 13 -15.22 38.98 -4.45
C ARG A 13 -15.61 40.45 -4.66
N SER A 14 -16.17 41.09 -3.64
CA SER A 14 -15.78 42.41 -3.13
C SER A 14 -16.73 42.87 -2.01
N ASP A 15 -16.15 43.45 -0.96
CA ASP A 15 -16.74 44.41 0.00
C ASP A 15 -17.11 43.93 1.44
N PRO A 16 -16.94 44.81 2.45
CA PRO A 16 -16.22 44.50 3.67
C PRO A 16 -17.10 44.22 4.89
N ILE A 17 -16.47 43.59 5.89
CA ILE A 17 -16.99 43.28 7.23
C ILE A 17 -17.62 44.54 7.86
N SER A 18 -18.93 44.51 8.08
CA SER A 18 -19.62 45.44 8.98
C SER A 18 -20.66 44.71 9.85
N ARG A 19 -20.39 44.75 11.17
CA ARG A 19 -21.29 44.68 12.33
C ARG A 19 -22.60 43.88 12.21
N PHE A 20 -22.62 42.69 12.82
CA PHE A 20 -23.87 42.03 13.21
C PHE A 20 -24.40 42.59 14.54
N ASP A 21 -25.62 43.11 14.48
CA ASP A 21 -26.41 43.63 15.60
C ASP A 21 -27.12 42.45 16.32
N VAL A 22 -27.14 42.47 17.66
CA VAL A 22 -27.52 41.33 18.52
C VAL A 22 -29.03 41.31 18.83
N ALA A 23 -29.86 41.97 18.02
CA ALA A 23 -31.27 42.20 18.34
C ALA A 23 -32.28 41.24 17.69
N ASP A 24 -31.89 40.38 16.73
CA ASP A 24 -32.87 39.60 15.93
C ASP A 24 -33.11 38.14 16.36
N VAL A 25 -32.55 37.67 17.48
CA VAL A 25 -32.67 36.26 17.91
C VAL A 25 -33.66 36.06 19.07
N GLN A 26 -34.86 36.65 18.98
CA GLN A 26 -35.90 36.47 20.03
C GLN A 26 -37.32 36.18 19.52
N ARG A 27 -37.50 35.53 18.35
CA ARG A 27 -38.85 35.18 17.86
C ARG A 27 -39.25 33.70 17.80
N PHE A 28 -38.42 32.76 18.23
CA PHE A 28 -38.79 31.34 18.22
C PHE A 28 -38.24 30.54 19.41
N TYR A 29 -38.82 30.73 20.61
CA TYR A 29 -38.75 29.70 21.67
C TYR A 29 -40.03 29.75 22.53
N PRO A 30 -40.85 28.68 22.57
CA PRO A 30 -41.93 28.57 23.54
C PRO A 30 -41.35 28.30 24.94
N ARG A 31 -41.95 28.92 25.96
CA ARG A 31 -41.58 28.73 27.37
C ARG A 31 -41.91 27.30 27.83
N GLY A 32 -40.90 26.50 28.17
CA GLY A 32 -41.08 25.20 28.81
C GLY A 32 -39.80 24.70 29.47
N ARG A 33 -39.88 24.48 30.80
CA ARG A 33 -38.93 23.89 31.79
C ARG A 33 -37.43 24.28 31.73
N PRO A 34 -36.76 24.47 32.88
CA PRO A 34 -35.33 24.71 32.90
C PRO A 34 -34.58 23.52 32.28
N PRO A 35 -33.52 23.77 31.49
CA PRO A 35 -32.68 22.70 30.96
C PRO A 35 -32.09 21.95 32.14
N GLN A 36 -32.28 20.63 32.17
CA GLN A 36 -31.49 19.79 33.06
C GLN A 36 -30.01 19.98 32.70
N PRO A 37 -29.09 19.98 33.67
CA PRO A 37 -27.67 20.00 33.35
C PRO A 37 -27.40 18.85 32.39
N ALA A 38 -26.79 19.15 31.24
CA ALA A 38 -26.39 18.14 30.27
C ALA A 38 -25.52 17.13 31.02
N THR A 39 -26.11 15.98 31.37
CA THR A 39 -25.37 14.83 31.80
C THR A 39 -24.49 14.48 30.61
N PHE A 40 -23.19 14.72 30.73
CA PHE A 40 -22.22 14.21 29.78
C PHE A 40 -22.49 12.71 29.66
N ASP A 41 -22.95 12.28 28.49
CA ASP A 41 -23.36 10.91 28.27
C ASP A 41 -22.11 10.04 28.21
N TRP A 42 -21.77 9.47 29.37
CA TRP A 42 -20.64 8.56 29.50
C TRP A 42 -20.83 7.28 28.68
N SER A 43 -22.04 6.94 28.22
CA SER A 43 -22.26 5.76 27.37
C SER A 43 -21.59 5.91 26.00
N PHE A 44 -21.52 7.13 25.45
CA PHE A 44 -20.82 7.41 24.19
C PHE A 44 -19.30 7.29 24.33
N THR A 45 -18.75 7.68 25.48
CA THR A 45 -17.30 7.55 25.75
C THR A 45 -16.90 6.14 26.18
N MET A 46 -17.82 5.32 26.72
CA MET A 46 -17.52 3.94 27.12
C MET A 46 -17.45 2.95 25.95
N ASN A 47 -18.08 3.24 24.80
CA ASN A 47 -17.99 2.40 23.59
C ASN A 47 -16.76 2.68 22.70
N LEU A 48 -15.96 3.70 23.04
CA LEU A 48 -14.72 4.08 22.34
C LEU A 48 -13.46 3.38 22.88
N LEU A 49 -13.54 2.62 23.97
CA LEU A 49 -12.39 1.90 24.55
C LEU A 49 -11.76 0.86 23.60
N GLY A 50 -12.44 0.50 22.50
CA GLY A 50 -11.93 -0.44 21.50
C GLY A 50 -11.40 0.16 20.20
N VAL A 51 -11.66 1.43 19.89
CA VAL A 51 -11.29 2.02 18.58
C VAL A 51 -9.97 2.78 18.71
N LEU A 52 -9.08 2.61 17.73
CA LEU A 52 -7.79 3.30 17.73
C LEU A 52 -8.02 4.81 17.45
N PRO A 53 -7.30 5.71 18.17
CA PRO A 53 -7.37 7.13 17.87
C PRO A 53 -6.80 7.39 16.48
N TYR A 54 -7.38 8.34 15.75
CA TYR A 54 -6.77 8.85 14.52
C TYR A 54 -5.59 9.76 14.85
N TRP A 55 -4.48 9.54 14.15
CA TRP A 55 -3.26 10.31 14.34
C TRP A 55 -2.54 10.41 12.99
N GLN A 56 -1.90 11.54 12.71
CA GLN A 56 -1.15 11.68 11.47
C GLN A 56 0.28 12.08 11.80
N LEU A 57 1.25 11.41 11.16
CA LEU A 57 2.65 11.76 11.30
C LEU A 57 3.06 12.68 10.17
N GLY A 58 3.50 13.90 10.49
CA GLY A 58 3.81 14.90 9.48
C GLY A 58 2.58 15.33 8.66
N PRO A 59 2.76 16.15 7.62
CA PRO A 59 4.03 16.66 7.11
C PRO A 59 4.74 17.63 8.06
N TRP A 60 6.03 17.84 7.84
CA TRP A 60 6.83 18.86 8.55
C TRP A 60 7.32 19.93 7.59
N GLU A 61 7.11 21.20 7.94
CA GLU A 61 7.59 22.34 7.15
C GLU A 61 9.04 22.69 7.52
N LEU A 62 9.95 22.54 6.55
CA LEU A 62 11.37 22.86 6.65
C LEU A 62 11.71 24.06 5.75
N GLY A 63 11.19 25.24 6.12
CA GLY A 63 11.31 26.44 5.29
C GLY A 63 10.48 26.32 4.00
N PRO A 64 11.08 26.37 2.79
CA PRO A 64 10.34 26.21 1.54
C PRO A 64 10.06 24.74 1.16
N LEU A 65 10.55 23.78 1.95
CA LEU A 65 10.43 22.35 1.67
C LEU A 65 9.50 21.69 2.69
N THR A 66 8.50 20.97 2.20
CA THR A 66 7.61 20.15 3.02
C THR A 66 8.08 18.70 3.01
N LEU A 67 8.44 18.18 4.18
CA LEU A 67 8.83 16.77 4.34
C LEU A 67 7.59 15.93 4.67
N HIS A 68 7.16 15.10 3.73
CA HIS A 68 6.05 14.17 3.92
C HIS A 68 6.54 12.85 4.53
N SER A 69 5.87 12.39 5.59
CA SER A 69 6.15 11.11 6.25
C SER A 69 6.02 9.91 5.32
N PHE A 70 5.02 9.93 4.43
CA PHE A 70 4.85 8.93 3.37
C PHE A 70 6.13 8.79 2.53
N GLY A 71 6.61 9.90 1.97
CA GLY A 71 7.79 9.92 1.11
C GLY A 71 9.06 9.48 1.86
N LEU A 72 9.21 9.92 3.12
CA LEU A 72 10.30 9.49 3.99
C LEU A 72 10.28 7.97 4.24
N SER A 73 9.11 7.40 4.56
CA SER A 73 8.94 5.96 4.77
C SER A 73 9.32 5.17 3.51
N VAL A 74 8.79 5.57 2.36
CA VAL A 74 9.11 4.95 1.06
C VAL A 74 10.61 5.02 0.77
N ALA A 75 11.26 6.18 1.00
CA ALA A 75 12.69 6.35 0.79
C ALA A 75 13.54 5.39 1.64
N ILE A 76 13.19 5.22 2.93
CA ILE A 76 13.84 4.24 3.83
C ILE A 76 13.66 2.83 3.29
N GLY A 77 12.44 2.47 2.88
CA GLY A 77 12.12 1.16 2.32
C GLY A 77 12.91 0.84 1.06
N VAL A 78 13.01 1.80 0.14
CA VAL A 78 13.77 1.69 -1.10
C VAL A 78 15.25 1.52 -0.81
N ALA A 79 15.84 2.38 0.04
CA ALA A 79 17.25 2.31 0.38
C ALA A 79 17.62 0.96 1.01
N LEU A 80 16.81 0.48 1.95
CA LEU A 80 17.02 -0.81 2.60
C LEU A 80 16.84 -1.97 1.61
N ALA A 81 15.78 -1.96 0.79
CA ALA A 81 15.51 -3.01 -0.18
C ALA A 81 16.61 -3.11 -1.24
N LEU A 82 17.11 -1.99 -1.76
CA LEU A 82 18.21 -1.96 -2.74
C LEU A 82 19.53 -2.42 -2.10
N SER A 83 19.83 -1.99 -0.87
CA SER A 83 21.03 -2.43 -0.16
C SER A 83 21.04 -3.95 0.03
N ILE A 84 19.92 -4.51 0.53
CA ILE A 84 19.77 -5.97 0.71
C ILE A 84 19.79 -6.70 -0.63
N LEU A 85 19.17 -6.13 -1.67
CA LEU A 85 19.16 -6.67 -3.03
C LEU A 85 20.60 -6.83 -3.55
N GLY A 86 21.43 -5.79 -3.40
CA GLY A 86 22.85 -5.81 -3.75
C GLY A 86 23.63 -6.89 -3.00
N SER A 87 23.61 -6.86 -1.66
CA SER A 87 24.34 -7.82 -0.83
C SER A 87 23.90 -9.27 -1.07
N ARG A 88 22.58 -9.49 -1.25
CA ARG A 88 22.03 -10.83 -1.50
C ARG A 88 22.35 -11.34 -2.90
N GLY A 89 22.29 -10.47 -3.91
CA GLY A 89 22.68 -10.82 -5.28
C GLY A 89 24.14 -11.25 -5.36
N GLN A 90 25.03 -10.53 -4.67
CA GLN A 90 26.44 -10.91 -4.57
C GLN A 90 26.61 -12.27 -3.90
N LYS A 91 25.96 -12.48 -2.75
CA LYS A 91 26.06 -13.74 -2.01
C LYS A 91 25.52 -14.95 -2.78
N ILE A 92 24.38 -14.82 -3.45
CA ILE A 92 23.66 -15.95 -4.04
C ILE A 92 24.04 -16.18 -5.50
N LEU A 93 24.14 -15.11 -6.29
CA LEU A 93 24.38 -15.19 -7.73
C LEU A 93 25.84 -14.95 -8.11
N GLY A 94 26.67 -14.42 -7.20
CA GLY A 94 28.04 -14.03 -7.51
C GLY A 94 28.15 -12.77 -8.38
N VAL A 95 27.06 -12.01 -8.54
CA VAL A 95 27.02 -10.77 -9.32
C VAL A 95 27.37 -9.59 -8.42
N SER A 96 28.11 -8.60 -8.92
CA SER A 96 28.43 -7.41 -8.11
C SER A 96 27.18 -6.71 -7.56
N GLY A 97 27.28 -6.22 -6.32
CA GLY A 97 26.18 -5.54 -5.64
C GLY A 97 25.63 -4.36 -6.45
N ASP A 98 26.50 -3.58 -7.08
CA ASP A 98 26.12 -2.43 -7.90
C ASP A 98 25.28 -2.81 -9.12
N ARG A 99 25.63 -3.91 -9.80
CA ARG A 99 24.83 -4.40 -10.93
C ARG A 99 23.43 -4.80 -10.49
N MET A 100 23.33 -5.42 -9.32
CA MET A 100 22.06 -5.85 -8.75
C MET A 100 21.23 -4.68 -8.22
N GLN A 101 21.85 -3.64 -7.65
CA GLN A 101 21.20 -2.38 -7.30
C GLN A 101 20.73 -1.60 -8.53
N ASN A 102 21.54 -1.51 -9.58
CA ASN A 102 21.17 -0.88 -10.86
C ASN A 102 19.96 -1.56 -11.50
N PHE A 103 19.91 -2.90 -11.45
CA PHE A 103 18.72 -3.65 -11.84
C PHE A 103 17.50 -3.30 -10.97
N GLY A 104 17.66 -3.26 -9.63
CA GLY A 104 16.59 -2.84 -8.74
C GLY A 104 16.06 -1.43 -9.03
N MET A 105 16.97 -0.47 -9.27
CA MET A 105 16.63 0.89 -9.69
C MET A 105 15.89 0.92 -11.03
N TRP A 106 16.32 0.12 -12.00
CA TRP A 106 15.63 -0.03 -13.28
C TRP A 106 14.19 -0.50 -13.10
N LEU A 107 13.95 -1.52 -12.27
CA LEU A 107 12.61 -1.99 -11.94
C LEU A 107 11.78 -0.90 -11.25
N LEU A 108 12.38 -0.17 -10.30
CA LEU A 108 11.73 0.88 -9.53
C LEU A 108 11.29 2.04 -10.40
N ILE A 109 12.15 2.53 -11.30
CA ILE A 109 11.83 3.69 -12.17
C ILE A 109 10.65 3.36 -13.08
N PHE A 110 10.66 2.19 -13.73
CA PHE A 110 9.52 1.76 -14.53
C PHE A 110 8.29 1.49 -13.68
N GLY A 111 8.46 0.90 -12.51
CA GLY A 111 7.37 0.72 -11.54
C GLY A 111 6.70 2.06 -11.22
N TRP A 112 7.47 3.08 -10.89
CA TRP A 112 6.95 4.41 -10.60
C TRP A 112 6.25 5.06 -11.81
N CYS A 113 6.80 4.93 -13.02
CA CYS A 113 6.12 5.46 -14.20
C CYS A 113 4.79 4.75 -14.47
N PHE A 114 4.76 3.42 -14.41
CA PHE A 114 3.57 2.62 -14.68
C PHE A 114 2.57 2.58 -13.52
N SER A 115 2.97 2.90 -12.28
CA SER A 115 2.04 3.07 -11.17
C SER A 115 1.07 4.20 -11.44
N HIS A 116 1.56 5.31 -12.00
CA HIS A 116 0.73 6.43 -12.42
C HIS A 116 -0.11 6.08 -13.66
N VAL A 117 0.52 5.52 -14.70
CA VAL A 117 -0.22 5.15 -15.93
C VAL A 117 -1.36 4.19 -15.64
N PHE A 118 -1.12 3.16 -14.81
CA PHE A 118 -2.17 2.22 -14.44
C PHE A 118 -3.25 2.86 -13.58
N GLU A 119 -2.89 3.75 -12.64
CA GLU A 119 -3.87 4.50 -11.85
C GLU A 119 -4.84 5.26 -12.77
N VAL A 120 -4.28 6.05 -13.69
CA VAL A 120 -5.08 6.82 -14.64
C VAL A 120 -5.92 5.91 -15.54
N VAL A 121 -5.33 4.88 -16.16
CA VAL A 121 -6.03 4.02 -17.12
C VAL A 121 -7.09 3.14 -16.45
N ALA A 122 -6.77 2.55 -15.30
CA ALA A 122 -7.63 1.56 -14.67
C ALA A 122 -8.64 2.18 -13.71
N TYR A 123 -8.28 3.23 -12.98
CA TYR A 123 -9.18 3.83 -11.98
C TYR A 123 -9.84 5.10 -12.48
N GLN A 124 -9.17 5.90 -13.31
CA GLN A 124 -9.64 7.23 -13.70
C GLN A 124 -9.60 7.44 -15.23
N PRO A 125 -10.15 6.55 -16.07
CA PRO A 125 -9.98 6.65 -17.53
C PRO A 125 -10.56 7.95 -18.14
N HIS A 126 -11.52 8.59 -17.44
CA HIS A 126 -12.17 9.82 -17.90
C HIS A 126 -11.21 11.01 -18.00
N ILE A 127 -10.21 11.14 -17.11
CA ILE A 127 -9.25 12.26 -17.16
C ILE A 127 -8.33 12.20 -18.39
N ILE A 128 -8.19 11.03 -19.03
CA ILE A 128 -7.44 10.89 -20.29
C ILE A 128 -8.15 11.62 -21.43
N LEU A 129 -9.48 11.64 -21.42
CA LEU A 129 -10.28 12.30 -22.44
C LEU A 129 -10.17 13.83 -22.34
N GLU A 130 -9.91 14.35 -21.14
CA GLU A 130 -9.73 15.78 -20.89
C GLU A 130 -8.31 16.24 -21.20
N ASP A 131 -7.30 15.47 -20.79
CA ASP A 131 -5.89 15.74 -21.04
C ASP A 131 -5.10 14.45 -21.26
N PRO A 132 -4.86 14.02 -22.51
CA PRO A 132 -4.07 12.83 -22.81
C PRO A 132 -2.64 12.89 -22.27
N LEU A 133 -2.08 14.10 -22.06
CA LEU A 133 -0.72 14.26 -21.53
C LEU A 133 -0.64 13.93 -20.04
N VAL A 134 -1.79 13.73 -19.36
CA VAL A 134 -1.82 13.34 -17.96
C VAL A 134 -1.04 12.05 -17.72
N LEU A 135 -1.00 11.11 -18.68
CA LEU A 135 -0.26 9.86 -18.58
C LEU A 135 1.27 10.05 -18.35
N PHE A 136 1.81 11.19 -18.74
CA PHE A 136 3.23 11.53 -18.54
C PHE A 136 3.48 12.32 -17.25
N LYS A 137 2.44 12.71 -16.51
CA LYS A 137 2.51 13.47 -15.26
C LYS A 137 2.68 12.54 -14.07
N VAL A 138 3.76 11.75 -14.07
CA VAL A 138 4.08 10.67 -13.10
C VAL A 138 4.24 11.11 -11.64
N TRP A 139 4.12 12.41 -11.36
CA TRP A 139 4.05 12.99 -10.02
C TRP A 139 2.63 13.04 -9.42
N GLY A 140 1.61 12.57 -10.16
CA GLY A 140 0.23 12.45 -9.67
C GLY A 140 -0.02 11.22 -8.80
N SER A 141 -1.28 10.85 -8.63
CA SER A 141 -1.68 9.63 -7.93
C SER A 141 -1.05 8.37 -8.53
N ILE A 142 -0.78 7.38 -7.67
CA ILE A 142 -0.07 6.16 -8.04
C ILE A 142 -0.82 4.92 -7.55
N SER A 143 -0.75 3.85 -8.33
CA SER A 143 -1.28 2.54 -7.96
C SER A 143 -0.14 1.55 -7.69
N SER A 144 -0.15 0.91 -6.52
CA SER A 144 0.84 -0.11 -6.17
C SER A 144 0.81 -1.32 -7.14
N VAL A 145 -0.36 -1.64 -7.67
CA VAL A 145 -0.56 -2.68 -8.69
C VAL A 145 0.09 -2.27 -10.02
N GLY A 146 -0.09 -1.02 -10.43
CA GLY A 146 0.60 -0.46 -11.59
C GLY A 146 2.12 -0.48 -11.43
N GLY A 147 2.60 -0.23 -10.20
CA GLY A 147 4.02 -0.35 -9.86
C GLY A 147 4.58 -1.75 -10.09
N LEU A 148 3.84 -2.78 -9.66
CA LEU A 148 4.25 -4.16 -9.87
C LEU A 148 4.24 -4.54 -11.37
N ILE A 149 3.21 -4.13 -12.12
CA ILE A 149 3.12 -4.35 -13.57
C ILE A 149 4.30 -3.65 -14.28
N GLY A 150 4.61 -2.41 -13.90
CA GLY A 150 5.77 -1.66 -14.39
C GLY A 150 7.08 -2.37 -14.14
N GLY A 151 7.27 -2.93 -12.93
CA GLY A 151 8.42 -3.75 -12.60
C GLY A 151 8.53 -5.00 -13.49
N VAL A 152 7.42 -5.69 -13.74
CA VAL A 152 7.40 -6.85 -14.66
C VAL A 152 7.77 -6.42 -16.08
N ILE A 153 7.22 -5.31 -16.58
CA ILE A 153 7.58 -4.76 -17.90
C ILE A 153 9.07 -4.42 -17.97
N ALA A 154 9.61 -3.74 -16.96
CA ALA A 154 11.03 -3.44 -16.88
C ALA A 154 11.90 -4.69 -16.88
N PHE A 155 11.49 -5.73 -16.15
CA PHE A 155 12.18 -7.01 -16.16
C PHE A 155 12.16 -7.66 -17.56
N LEU A 156 11.02 -7.67 -18.25
CA LEU A 156 10.92 -8.23 -19.60
C LEU A 156 11.84 -7.48 -20.58
N ILE A 157 11.91 -6.15 -20.49
CA ILE A 157 12.83 -5.33 -21.30
C ILE A 157 14.29 -5.65 -20.93
N TRP A 158 14.60 -5.72 -19.63
CA TRP A 158 15.94 -6.04 -19.15
C TRP A 158 16.38 -7.43 -19.60
N ARG A 159 15.47 -8.41 -19.59
CA ARG A 159 15.69 -9.79 -20.03
C ARG A 159 16.15 -9.86 -21.49
N VAL A 160 15.50 -9.10 -22.38
CA VAL A 160 15.86 -9.04 -23.80
C VAL A 160 17.26 -8.44 -23.99
N ARG A 161 17.62 -7.45 -23.18
CA ARG A 161 18.95 -6.83 -23.21
C ARG A 161 20.05 -7.68 -22.56
N ASN A 162 19.68 -8.65 -21.74
CA ASN A 162 20.61 -9.49 -20.97
C ASN A 162 20.26 -10.98 -21.14
N PRO A 163 20.31 -11.54 -22.37
CA PRO A 163 19.75 -12.87 -22.66
C PRO A 163 20.49 -14.02 -21.97
N TYR A 164 21.76 -13.83 -21.60
CA TYR A 164 22.61 -14.85 -20.99
C TYR A 164 22.58 -14.84 -19.45
N GLU A 165 21.89 -13.88 -18.84
CA GLU A 165 21.78 -13.78 -17.39
C GLU A 165 20.80 -14.80 -16.80
N ASP A 166 20.99 -15.12 -15.52
CA ASP A 166 20.10 -16.00 -14.77
C ASP A 166 18.77 -15.31 -14.43
N HIS A 167 17.85 -15.21 -15.39
CA HIS A 167 16.60 -14.47 -15.23
C HIS A 167 15.78 -14.89 -13.99
N ILE A 168 15.73 -16.19 -13.69
CA ILE A 168 14.99 -16.68 -12.52
C ILE A 168 15.71 -16.30 -11.22
N GLY A 169 17.03 -16.45 -11.16
CA GLY A 169 17.84 -16.07 -10.00
C GLY A 169 17.70 -14.57 -9.70
N TRP A 170 17.87 -13.71 -10.72
CA TRP A 170 17.71 -12.27 -10.59
C TRP A 170 16.30 -11.89 -10.11
N SER A 171 15.25 -12.45 -10.72
CA SER A 171 13.87 -12.22 -10.27
C SER A 171 13.60 -12.76 -8.86
N ASN A 172 14.21 -13.87 -8.47
CA ASN A 172 14.04 -14.45 -7.14
C ASN A 172 14.66 -13.57 -6.05
N VAL A 173 15.85 -13.00 -6.31
CA VAL A 173 16.49 -12.05 -5.39
C VAL A 173 15.70 -10.74 -5.30
N ALA A 174 15.17 -10.23 -6.43
CA ALA A 174 14.28 -9.07 -6.41
C ALA A 174 12.98 -9.36 -5.65
N ALA A 175 12.34 -10.50 -5.90
CA ALA A 175 11.13 -10.90 -5.19
C ALA A 175 11.37 -11.02 -3.68
N PHE A 176 12.53 -11.50 -3.25
CA PHE A 176 12.92 -11.55 -1.84
C PHE A 176 12.88 -10.17 -1.16
N THR A 177 13.28 -9.10 -1.85
CA THR A 177 13.33 -7.75 -1.25
C THR A 177 12.04 -6.96 -1.40
N LEU A 178 11.11 -7.38 -2.27
CA LEU A 178 9.83 -6.71 -2.46
C LEU A 178 9.02 -6.52 -1.16
N PRO A 179 8.82 -7.54 -0.29
CA PRO A 179 8.06 -7.35 0.94
C PRO A 179 8.63 -6.27 1.86
N ILE A 180 9.95 -6.07 1.84
CA ILE A 180 10.63 -5.03 2.64
C ILE A 180 10.24 -3.65 2.12
N ALA A 181 10.36 -3.43 0.81
CA ALA A 181 9.96 -2.15 0.20
C ALA A 181 8.46 -1.87 0.40
N PHE A 182 7.61 -2.88 0.18
CA PHE A 182 6.17 -2.75 0.35
C PHE A 182 5.76 -2.54 1.81
N PHE A 183 6.45 -3.14 2.78
CA PHE A 183 6.21 -2.88 4.21
C PHE A 183 6.32 -1.39 4.51
N PHE A 184 7.43 -0.76 4.13
CA PHE A 184 7.63 0.67 4.34
C PHE A 184 6.68 1.53 3.50
N GLY A 185 6.34 1.12 2.28
CA GLY A 185 5.30 1.80 1.50
C GLY A 185 3.94 1.79 2.20
N ARG A 186 3.53 0.65 2.78
CA ARG A 186 2.26 0.52 3.49
C ARG A 186 2.26 1.18 4.87
N ILE A 187 3.40 1.19 5.56
CA ILE A 187 3.58 2.07 6.72
C ILE A 187 3.42 3.53 6.29
N GLY A 188 3.99 3.94 5.16
CA GLY A 188 3.78 5.27 4.59
C GLY A 188 2.30 5.60 4.43
N CYS A 189 1.53 4.70 3.81
CA CYS A 189 0.07 4.84 3.69
C CYS A 189 -0.63 4.95 5.06
N ALA A 190 -0.28 4.09 6.01
CA ALA A 190 -0.84 4.09 7.36
C ALA A 190 -0.56 5.39 8.13
N LEU A 191 0.60 6.03 7.92
CA LEU A 191 0.97 7.28 8.60
C LEU A 191 0.15 8.49 8.15
N VAL A 192 -0.48 8.40 6.96
CA VAL A 192 -1.25 9.49 6.35
C VAL A 192 -2.71 9.13 6.08
N HIS A 193 -3.11 7.90 6.40
CA HIS A 193 -4.47 7.36 6.21
C HIS A 193 -5.04 7.57 4.80
N ASP A 194 -4.21 7.42 3.77
CA ASP A 194 -4.59 7.59 2.35
C ASP A 194 -5.37 6.38 1.77
N HIS A 195 -5.57 5.34 2.58
CA HIS A 195 -6.29 4.12 2.24
C HIS A 195 -7.47 3.88 3.20
N PRO A 196 -8.44 4.80 3.25
CA PRO A 196 -9.60 4.63 4.11
C PRO A 196 -10.41 3.43 3.66
N GLY A 197 -10.85 2.63 4.64
CA GLY A 197 -11.80 1.58 4.44
C GLY A 197 -13.24 2.00 4.77
N ALA A 198 -14.15 1.06 4.53
CA ALA A 198 -15.54 1.18 4.89
C ALA A 198 -15.72 1.33 6.41
N ASP A 199 -16.93 1.76 6.78
CA ASP A 199 -17.38 1.80 8.17
C ASP A 199 -17.18 0.43 8.83
N ALA A 200 -16.50 0.43 9.97
CA ALA A 200 -16.12 -0.76 10.72
C ALA A 200 -17.12 -1.11 11.86
N THR A 201 -18.22 -0.37 11.97
CA THR A 201 -19.26 -0.57 12.99
C THR A 201 -20.07 -1.85 12.74
N ASN A 202 -20.47 -2.09 11.49
CA ASN A 202 -21.27 -3.26 11.10
C ASN A 202 -20.44 -4.26 10.30
N PHE A 203 -19.28 -4.63 10.83
CA PHE A 203 -18.39 -5.56 10.17
C PHE A 203 -18.80 -7.01 10.49
N VAL A 204 -19.41 -7.70 9.51
CA VAL A 204 -19.97 -9.05 9.66
C VAL A 204 -19.02 -10.06 10.32
N VAL A 205 -17.73 -10.03 9.97
CA VAL A 205 -16.74 -10.94 10.58
C VAL A 205 -16.57 -10.65 12.07
N TRP A 206 -16.60 -9.38 12.46
CA TRP A 206 -16.52 -8.99 13.86
C TRP A 206 -17.77 -9.35 14.64
N GLU A 207 -18.95 -9.12 14.07
CA GLU A 207 -20.23 -9.55 14.66
C GLU A 207 -20.25 -11.07 14.89
N TRP A 208 -19.75 -11.85 13.93
CA TRP A 208 -19.63 -13.30 14.09
C TRP A 208 -18.66 -13.69 15.21
N ILE A 209 -17.49 -13.05 15.32
CA ILE A 209 -16.54 -13.28 16.43
C ILE A 209 -17.20 -12.93 17.78
N ARG A 210 -17.88 -11.77 17.87
CA ARG A 210 -18.63 -11.37 19.06
C ARG A 210 -19.68 -12.38 19.46
N SER A 211 -20.38 -12.98 18.49
CA SER A 211 -21.39 -14.02 18.77
C SER A 211 -20.80 -15.30 19.40
N ILE A 212 -19.51 -15.57 19.20
CA ILE A 212 -18.80 -16.74 19.76
C ILE A 212 -18.20 -16.43 21.13
N PHE A 213 -17.56 -15.27 21.27
CA PHE A 213 -16.77 -14.92 22.46
C PHE A 213 -17.52 -14.05 23.47
N GLY A 214 -18.73 -13.59 23.11
CA GLY A 214 -19.64 -12.84 23.98
C GLY A 214 -19.46 -11.33 23.93
N ASP A 215 -20.39 -10.63 24.57
CA ASP A 215 -20.52 -9.17 24.52
C ASP A 215 -19.45 -8.39 25.29
N SER A 216 -18.54 -9.08 25.99
CA SER A 216 -17.39 -8.47 26.67
C SER A 216 -16.33 -7.91 25.71
N LEU A 217 -16.38 -8.29 24.43
CA LEU A 217 -15.55 -7.70 23.39
C LEU A 217 -15.99 -6.26 23.08
N PRO A 218 -15.15 -5.44 22.44
CA PRO A 218 -15.56 -4.12 21.93
C PRO A 218 -16.65 -4.19 20.86
N GLU A 219 -17.60 -3.27 20.86
CA GLU A 219 -18.69 -3.24 19.86
C GLU A 219 -18.16 -3.07 18.44
N VAL A 220 -17.19 -2.16 18.27
CA VAL A 220 -16.53 -1.88 16.99
C VAL A 220 -15.29 -2.76 16.83
N TRP A 221 -14.92 -3.05 15.58
CA TRP A 221 -13.68 -3.75 15.26
C TRP A 221 -12.45 -3.10 15.94
N PRO A 222 -11.65 -3.84 16.73
CA PRO A 222 -10.60 -3.23 17.57
C PRO A 222 -9.43 -2.57 16.81
N LEU A 223 -9.27 -2.88 15.53
CA LEU A 223 -8.26 -2.24 14.67
C LEU A 223 -8.88 -1.17 13.75
N ALA A 224 -10.11 -0.75 14.01
CA ALA A 224 -10.69 0.42 13.35
C ALA A 224 -10.05 1.69 13.91
N LEU A 225 -9.94 2.72 13.07
CA LEU A 225 -9.51 4.06 13.49
C LEU A 225 -10.73 4.98 13.54
N GLN A 226 -10.77 5.85 14.55
CA GLN A 226 -11.81 6.86 14.69
C GLN A 226 -11.53 8.06 13.78
N TYR A 227 -12.06 8.07 12.55
CA TYR A 227 -11.76 9.13 11.59
C TYR A 227 -12.34 10.49 12.02
N PRO A 228 -11.79 11.62 11.52
CA PRO A 228 -12.27 12.97 11.84
C PRO A 228 -13.72 13.25 11.42
N ASP A 229 -14.28 12.45 10.53
CA ASP A 229 -15.69 12.50 10.11
C ASP A 229 -16.64 11.90 11.17
N GLY A 230 -16.11 11.36 12.27
CA GLY A 230 -16.88 10.72 13.33
C GLY A 230 -17.16 9.24 13.07
N VAL A 231 -16.73 8.68 11.95
CA VAL A 231 -16.98 7.28 11.57
C VAL A 231 -15.76 6.41 11.93
N PRO A 232 -15.93 5.31 12.69
CA PRO A 232 -14.88 4.31 12.84
C PRO A 232 -14.69 3.57 11.52
N ARG A 233 -13.47 3.59 10.95
CA ARG A 233 -13.19 2.96 9.66
C ARG A 233 -12.01 2.01 9.72
N HIS A 234 -12.01 1.05 8.81
CA HIS A 234 -10.82 0.25 8.56
C HIS A 234 -9.69 1.13 7.99
N ASP A 235 -8.44 0.84 8.34
CA ASP A 235 -7.27 1.44 7.72
C ASP A 235 -6.52 0.36 6.93
N LEU A 236 -6.71 0.39 5.61
CA LEU A 236 -6.13 -0.62 4.74
C LEU A 236 -4.62 -0.43 4.52
N GLY A 237 -4.12 0.79 4.67
CA GLY A 237 -2.68 1.05 4.71
C GLY A 237 -2.04 0.31 5.87
N PHE A 238 -2.65 0.43 7.07
CA PHE A 238 -2.21 -0.24 8.28
C PHE A 238 -2.35 -1.77 8.19
N TYR A 239 -3.49 -2.29 7.72
CA TYR A 239 -3.69 -3.74 7.61
C TYR A 239 -2.70 -4.36 6.62
N GLU A 240 -2.48 -3.73 5.47
CA GLU A 240 -1.47 -4.20 4.53
C GLU A 240 -0.05 -4.09 5.08
N ALA A 241 0.27 -3.08 5.89
CA ALA A 241 1.56 -2.98 6.56
C ALA A 241 1.80 -4.17 7.51
N ILE A 242 0.78 -4.62 8.24
CA ILE A 242 0.86 -5.83 9.07
C ILE A 242 1.15 -7.06 8.21
N ILE A 243 0.46 -7.22 7.08
CA ILE A 243 0.71 -8.35 6.17
C ILE A 243 2.16 -8.32 5.65
N PHE A 244 2.64 -7.16 5.18
CA PHE A 244 4.00 -7.04 4.67
C PHE A 244 5.08 -7.14 5.74
N PHE A 245 4.77 -6.79 7.00
CA PHE A 245 5.64 -7.07 8.13
C PHE A 245 5.88 -8.57 8.29
N PHE A 246 4.82 -9.37 8.32
CA PHE A 246 4.94 -10.83 8.43
C PHE A 246 5.57 -11.46 7.18
N LEU A 247 5.28 -10.95 5.97
CA LEU A 247 5.96 -11.40 4.75
C LEU A 247 7.46 -11.06 4.78
N THR A 248 7.83 -9.90 5.32
CA THR A 248 9.23 -9.51 5.54
C THR A 248 9.91 -10.48 6.51
N LEU A 249 9.29 -10.77 7.66
CA LEU A 249 9.82 -11.78 8.59
C LEU A 249 9.93 -13.16 7.94
N PHE A 250 8.94 -13.55 7.14
CA PHE A 250 8.96 -14.81 6.39
C PHE A 250 10.15 -14.89 5.44
N VAL A 251 10.37 -13.89 4.58
CA VAL A 251 11.50 -13.92 3.64
C VAL A 251 12.82 -13.90 4.38
N LEU A 252 12.98 -13.05 5.41
CA LEU A 252 14.21 -12.99 6.21
C LEU A 252 14.49 -14.30 6.94
N TYR A 253 13.48 -14.95 7.51
CA TYR A 253 13.62 -16.25 8.18
C TYR A 253 14.01 -17.36 7.19
N LYS A 254 13.26 -17.50 6.09
CA LYS A 254 13.52 -18.51 5.05
C LYS A 254 14.84 -18.27 4.34
N GLY A 255 15.24 -16.99 4.20
CA GLY A 255 16.44 -16.53 3.52
C GLY A 255 17.75 -16.91 4.19
N ARG A 256 17.70 -17.44 5.41
CA ARG A 256 18.86 -17.95 6.16
C ARG A 256 19.39 -19.27 5.62
N LYS A 257 18.60 -19.99 4.82
CA LYS A 257 18.97 -21.28 4.21
C LYS A 257 18.73 -21.25 2.71
N PRO A 258 19.51 -21.99 1.90
CA PRO A 258 19.21 -22.22 0.50
C PRO A 258 17.75 -22.63 0.29
N GLN A 259 17.09 -22.00 -0.68
CA GLN A 259 15.74 -22.37 -1.10
C GLN A 259 15.79 -22.90 -2.53
N ARG A 260 14.70 -23.50 -2.99
CA ARG A 260 14.58 -23.91 -4.40
C ARG A 260 14.63 -22.69 -5.32
N ARG A 261 15.11 -22.90 -6.54
CA ARG A 261 15.20 -21.85 -7.55
C ARG A 261 13.84 -21.18 -7.79
N GLY A 262 13.82 -19.85 -7.68
CA GLY A 262 12.60 -19.06 -7.82
C GLY A 262 11.63 -19.09 -6.63
N TYR A 263 11.97 -19.76 -5.52
CA TYR A 263 11.08 -19.94 -4.36
C TYR A 263 10.27 -18.68 -3.99
N TYR A 264 10.92 -17.54 -3.80
CA TYR A 264 10.24 -16.30 -3.39
C TYR A 264 9.38 -15.72 -4.49
N LEU A 265 9.87 -15.75 -5.74
CA LEU A 265 9.15 -15.30 -6.92
C LEU A 265 7.79 -15.98 -7.05
N TRP A 266 7.71 -17.28 -6.75
CA TRP A 266 6.46 -18.03 -6.87
C TRP A 266 5.63 -18.06 -5.57
N THR A 267 6.26 -18.04 -4.38
CA THR A 267 5.52 -18.10 -3.09
C THR A 267 4.81 -16.79 -2.78
N LEU A 268 5.49 -15.66 -2.97
CA LEU A 268 4.98 -14.38 -2.46
C LEU A 268 3.65 -13.94 -3.09
N PRO A 269 3.43 -14.11 -4.41
CA PRO A 269 2.12 -13.88 -5.00
C PRO A 269 1.01 -14.72 -4.36
N LEU A 270 1.28 -15.98 -4.03
CA LEU A 270 0.31 -16.87 -3.38
C LEU A 270 -0.04 -16.45 -1.96
N LEU A 271 0.94 -15.91 -1.23
CA LEU A 271 0.73 -15.45 0.14
C LEU A 271 -0.01 -14.11 0.19
N TYR A 272 0.33 -13.17 -0.71
CA TYR A 272 -0.21 -11.81 -0.67
C TYR A 272 -1.54 -11.64 -1.41
N ALA A 273 -1.71 -12.29 -2.57
CA ALA A 273 -2.90 -12.07 -3.41
C ALA A 273 -4.24 -12.32 -2.69
N PRO A 274 -4.39 -13.35 -1.82
CA PRO A 274 -5.63 -13.54 -1.05
C PRO A 274 -5.94 -12.35 -0.15
N PHE A 275 -4.95 -11.79 0.56
CA PHE A 275 -5.15 -10.60 1.39
C PHE A 275 -5.50 -9.38 0.54
N ARG A 276 -4.78 -9.15 -0.58
CA ARG A 276 -5.10 -8.04 -1.49
C ARG A 276 -6.53 -8.12 -2.00
N PHE A 277 -6.98 -9.32 -2.36
CA PHE A 277 -8.33 -9.57 -2.87
C PHE A 277 -9.40 -9.30 -1.79
N LEU A 278 -9.20 -9.82 -0.58
CA LEU A 278 -10.14 -9.68 0.53
C LEU A 278 -10.22 -8.25 1.06
N PHE A 279 -9.08 -7.59 1.23
CA PHE A 279 -9.02 -6.22 1.76
C PHE A 279 -9.69 -5.19 0.86
N ASP A 280 -9.76 -5.42 -0.46
CA ASP A 280 -10.46 -4.49 -1.34
C ASP A 280 -11.99 -4.51 -1.21
N PHE A 281 -12.57 -5.54 -0.60
CA PHE A 281 -13.99 -5.48 -0.19
C PHE A 281 -14.21 -4.52 0.97
N LEU A 282 -13.18 -4.24 1.75
CA LEU A 282 -13.22 -3.27 2.84
C LEU A 282 -12.90 -1.85 2.37
N ARG A 283 -12.61 -1.61 1.07
CA ARG A 283 -12.42 -0.24 0.57
C ARG A 283 -13.73 0.52 0.50
N VAL A 284 -13.65 1.82 0.77
CA VAL A 284 -14.76 2.76 0.57
C VAL A 284 -15.32 2.65 -0.85
N THR A 285 -16.64 2.74 -0.99
CA THR A 285 -17.28 2.74 -2.30
C THR A 285 -17.31 4.16 -2.89
N PRO A 286 -17.22 4.34 -4.23
CA PRO A 286 -17.28 5.65 -4.84
C PRO A 286 -18.52 6.43 -4.41
N GLY A 287 -18.31 7.63 -3.85
CA GLY A 287 -19.39 8.53 -3.43
C GLY A 287 -19.77 8.45 -1.94
N GLU A 288 -19.18 7.55 -1.16
CA GLU A 288 -19.36 7.54 0.30
C GLU A 288 -18.58 8.69 0.97
N ALA A 289 -19.28 9.51 1.75
CA ALA A 289 -18.72 10.51 2.68
C ALA A 289 -17.70 11.51 2.08
N GLY A 290 -17.74 11.76 0.77
CA GLY A 290 -16.77 12.65 0.10
C GLY A 290 -15.36 12.09 0.00
N LEU A 291 -15.18 10.79 0.27
CA LEU A 291 -13.92 10.08 0.12
C LEU A 291 -13.79 9.53 -1.31
N HIS A 292 -12.56 9.47 -1.80
CA HIS A 292 -12.26 8.88 -3.10
C HIS A 292 -12.31 7.35 -2.98
N GLY A 293 -13.42 6.75 -3.42
CA GLY A 293 -13.57 5.30 -3.50
C GLY A 293 -13.05 4.73 -4.82
N ASP A 294 -12.65 3.46 -4.81
CA ASP A 294 -12.09 2.80 -5.99
C ASP A 294 -13.15 2.42 -7.03
N THR A 295 -12.86 2.70 -8.30
CA THR A 295 -13.63 2.21 -9.46
C THR A 295 -13.69 0.68 -9.47
N ARG A 296 -14.85 0.13 -9.83
CA ARG A 296 -15.10 -1.31 -9.89
C ARG A 296 -15.59 -1.73 -11.27
N TYR A 297 -15.04 -2.82 -11.78
CA TYR A 297 -15.42 -3.49 -13.02
C TYR A 297 -16.00 -4.86 -12.67
N LEU A 298 -17.27 -5.08 -13.01
CA LEU A 298 -18.02 -6.29 -12.61
C LEU A 298 -17.95 -6.55 -11.10
N MET A 299 -18.18 -5.49 -10.29
CA MET A 299 -18.12 -5.49 -8.82
C MET A 299 -16.74 -5.67 -8.18
N LEU A 300 -15.68 -5.87 -8.97
CA LEU A 300 -14.31 -6.01 -8.48
C LEU A 300 -13.46 -4.81 -8.87
N THR A 301 -12.55 -4.39 -8.01
CA THR A 301 -11.57 -3.35 -8.33
C THR A 301 -10.54 -3.87 -9.35
N PRO A 302 -9.83 -2.99 -10.08
CA PRO A 302 -8.67 -3.37 -10.87
C PRO A 302 -7.65 -4.20 -10.10
N ALA A 303 -7.39 -3.87 -8.83
CA ALA A 303 -6.44 -4.59 -8.02
C ALA A 303 -6.91 -6.00 -7.63
N GLN A 304 -8.20 -6.22 -7.42
CA GLN A 304 -8.76 -7.56 -7.23
C GLN A 304 -8.58 -8.43 -8.48
N TRP A 305 -8.79 -7.87 -9.67
CA TRP A 305 -8.53 -8.57 -10.93
C TRP A 305 -7.06 -8.97 -11.08
N VAL A 306 -6.13 -8.07 -10.76
CA VAL A 306 -4.70 -8.40 -10.79
C VAL A 306 -4.34 -9.42 -9.72
N ALA A 307 -4.92 -9.34 -8.52
CA ALA A 307 -4.71 -10.32 -7.45
C ALA A 307 -5.14 -11.73 -7.90
N ILE A 308 -6.29 -11.88 -8.57
CA ILE A 308 -6.71 -13.17 -9.14
C ILE A 308 -5.67 -13.70 -10.11
N GLY A 309 -5.23 -12.87 -11.06
CA GLY A 309 -4.22 -13.25 -12.05
C GLY A 309 -2.89 -13.67 -11.41
N MET A 310 -2.41 -12.90 -10.43
CA MET A 310 -1.21 -13.20 -9.65
C MET A 310 -1.34 -14.51 -8.87
N PHE A 311 -2.51 -14.79 -8.29
CA PHE A 311 -2.75 -16.01 -7.53
C PHE A 311 -2.74 -17.25 -8.44
N ILE A 312 -3.44 -17.20 -9.57
CA ILE A 312 -3.48 -18.28 -10.56
C ILE A 312 -2.08 -18.54 -11.14
N LEU A 313 -1.38 -17.47 -11.53
CA LEU A 313 -0.02 -17.56 -12.02
C LEU A 313 0.92 -18.16 -10.96
N GLY A 314 0.81 -17.69 -9.72
CA GLY A 314 1.53 -18.23 -8.57
C GLY A 314 1.29 -19.72 -8.37
N LEU A 315 0.03 -20.19 -8.46
CA LEU A 315 -0.31 -21.61 -8.28
C LEU A 315 0.32 -22.46 -9.38
N PHE A 316 0.21 -22.01 -10.64
CA PHE A 316 0.79 -22.69 -11.79
C PHE A 316 2.30 -22.85 -11.62
N LEU A 317 3.00 -21.79 -11.21
CA LEU A 317 4.45 -21.81 -11.13
C LEU A 317 4.95 -22.52 -9.87
N TRP A 318 4.24 -22.38 -8.75
CA TRP A 318 4.50 -23.12 -7.51
C TRP A 318 4.38 -24.63 -7.72
N SER A 319 3.45 -25.08 -8.57
CA SER A 319 3.31 -26.50 -8.91
C SER A 319 4.59 -27.11 -9.51
N LYS A 320 5.37 -26.29 -10.22
CA LYS A 320 6.65 -26.67 -10.85
C LYS A 320 7.83 -26.60 -9.90
N LEU A 321 7.73 -25.80 -8.83
CA LEU A 321 8.81 -25.56 -7.88
C LEU A 321 9.34 -26.84 -7.21
N ARG A 322 8.50 -27.87 -7.03
CA ARG A 322 8.93 -29.14 -6.41
C ARG A 322 10.05 -29.83 -7.18
N ASN A 323 10.14 -29.59 -8.48
CA ASN A 323 11.12 -30.18 -9.38
C ASN A 323 12.35 -29.28 -9.60
N GLU A 324 12.33 -28.05 -9.07
CA GLU A 324 13.46 -27.13 -9.20
C GLU A 324 14.58 -27.48 -8.20
N PRO A 325 15.85 -27.36 -8.60
CA PRO A 325 16.98 -27.63 -7.73
C PRO A 325 17.05 -26.60 -6.59
N LEU A 326 17.73 -26.97 -5.50
CA LEU A 326 18.13 -26.02 -4.48
C LEU A 326 19.15 -25.04 -5.06
N GLU A 327 18.95 -23.75 -4.79
CA GLU A 327 19.83 -22.68 -5.26
C GLU A 327 21.09 -22.65 -4.40
N THR A 328 22.23 -23.06 -4.98
CA THR A 328 23.54 -22.98 -4.32
C THR A 328 24.01 -21.51 -4.24
N TRP A 329 24.75 -21.18 -3.19
CA TRP A 329 25.21 -19.81 -2.95
C TRP A 329 26.55 -19.56 -3.65
N LYS A 330 26.48 -19.31 -4.96
CA LYS A 330 27.67 -19.17 -5.83
C LYS A 330 28.69 -18.14 -5.35
N GLY A 331 28.21 -17.06 -4.73
CA GLY A 331 29.09 -16.00 -4.22
C GLY A 331 29.99 -16.45 -3.07
N LEU A 332 29.54 -17.40 -2.25
CA LEU A 332 30.32 -17.97 -1.16
C LEU A 332 31.35 -18.98 -1.66
N GLU A 333 30.99 -19.78 -2.67
CA GLU A 333 31.92 -20.75 -3.29
C GLU A 333 33.11 -20.04 -3.93
N LYS A 334 32.86 -18.88 -4.57
CA LYS A 334 33.92 -18.07 -5.18
C LYS A 334 34.85 -17.43 -4.15
N SER A 335 34.33 -16.91 -3.04
CA SER A 335 35.20 -16.33 -2.01
C SER A 335 36.11 -17.39 -1.37
N THR A 336 35.59 -18.60 -1.13
CA THR A 336 36.40 -19.69 -0.58
C THR A 336 37.49 -20.16 -1.53
N SER A 337 37.26 -20.14 -2.86
CA SER A 337 38.31 -20.49 -3.83
C SER A 337 39.38 -19.42 -3.93
N ASP A 338 39.01 -18.14 -3.87
CA ASP A 338 39.95 -17.02 -3.95
C ASP A 338 40.83 -16.93 -2.68
N ASP A 339 40.30 -17.35 -1.51
CA ASP A 339 41.05 -17.41 -0.23
C ASP A 339 41.97 -18.65 -0.11
N GLU A 340 41.76 -19.70 -0.93
CA GLU A 340 42.53 -20.96 -0.92
C GLU A 340 43.70 -20.98 -1.92
N GLU A 341 43.88 -19.98 -2.78
CA GLU A 341 45.10 -19.83 -3.58
C GLU A 341 46.26 -19.36 -2.68
N PRO A 342 47.27 -20.21 -2.38
CA PRO A 342 48.42 -19.75 -1.63
C PRO A 342 49.21 -18.77 -2.50
N GLU A 343 49.68 -17.67 -1.90
CA GLU A 343 50.75 -16.82 -2.45
C GLU A 343 51.98 -17.69 -2.72
N SER A 344 52.02 -18.34 -3.88
CA SER A 344 53.19 -19.09 -4.34
C SER A 344 53.86 -18.31 -5.46
N SER A 345 55.12 -17.96 -5.21
CA SER A 345 56.15 -17.49 -6.14
C SER A 345 56.17 -16.01 -6.53
N SER A 346 56.79 -15.22 -5.66
CA SER A 346 57.80 -14.25 -6.09
C SER A 346 59.04 -14.41 -5.21
N GLU A 347 59.89 -15.38 -5.58
CA GLU A 347 61.33 -15.35 -5.26
C GLU A 347 62.07 -14.62 -6.38
#